data_AF-A0A8C0GZE9-F1
#
_entry.id   AF-A0A8C0GZE9-F1
#
_cell.length_a   1.000
_cell.length_b   1.000
_cell.length_c   1.000
_cell.angle_alpha   90.00
_cell.angle_beta   90.00
_cell.angle_gamma   90.00
#
_symmetry.space_group_name_H-M   'P 1'
#
loop_
_entity.id
_entity.type
_entity.pdbx_description
1 polymer ?
#
loop_
_entity_poly.entity_id
_entity_poly.type
_entity_poly.pdbx_seq_one_letter_code
_entity_poly.pdbx_strand_id
1 'polypeptide(L)'
;MQTEKQDPVNYYVGIDVGTASVRAALVDQFGTIVAHADQPIQIWEPQPDHYEQSSDDIWAACCTVTKKVIQQVEVAWIRGLGFDATCSLVVVDKQFQPLAVNYEGKTPRDLQSALSQNELPKGTA
;
A
#
# COMPACT_ATOMS: atom_id res chain seq x y z
N MET A 1 -17.25 -35.97 22.95
CA MET A 1 -16.08 -35.19 22.47
C MET A 1 -16.57 -33.76 22.30
N GLN A 2 -16.34 -32.90 23.30
CA GLN A 2 -16.72 -31.49 23.20
C GLN A 2 -15.66 -30.83 22.32
N THR A 3 -16.05 -30.35 21.14
CA THR A 3 -15.23 -29.44 20.35
C THR A 3 -15.11 -28.16 21.16
N GLU A 4 -13.91 -27.86 21.65
CA GLU A 4 -13.65 -26.58 22.30
C GLU A 4 -13.99 -25.46 21.32
N LYS A 5 -14.91 -24.59 21.72
CA LYS A 5 -15.17 -23.32 21.03
C LYS A 5 -13.93 -22.47 21.27
N GLN A 6 -13.01 -22.50 20.32
CA GLN A 6 -11.88 -21.57 20.31
C GLN A 6 -12.46 -20.16 20.24
N ASP A 7 -12.09 -19.32 21.20
CA ASP A 7 -12.48 -17.91 21.15
C ASP A 7 -12.02 -17.32 19.83
N PRO A 8 -12.87 -16.55 19.15
CA PRO A 8 -12.55 -16.05 17.84
C PRO A 8 -11.34 -15.10 17.93
N VAL A 9 -10.30 -15.43 17.16
CA VAL A 9 -9.06 -14.66 17.10
C VAL A 9 -9.34 -13.33 16.41
N ASN A 10 -9.00 -12.22 17.06
CA ASN A 10 -9.07 -10.91 16.42
C ASN A 10 -7.85 -10.68 15.53
N TYR A 11 -8.05 -9.98 14.42
CA TYR A 11 -7.01 -9.66 13.45
C TYR A 11 -6.88 -8.16 13.20
N TYR A 12 -5.71 -7.77 12.73
CA TYR A 12 -5.34 -6.41 12.35
C TYR A 12 -4.65 -6.45 11.00
N VAL A 13 -4.91 -5.47 10.14
CA VAL A 13 -4.24 -5.35 8.85
C VAL A 13 -3.30 -4.16 8.90
N GLY A 14 -2.02 -4.39 8.59
CA GLY A 14 -1.05 -3.32 8.33
C GLY A 14 -0.85 -3.17 6.82
N ILE A 15 -0.88 -1.93 6.32
CA ILE A 15 -0.57 -1.58 4.93
C ILE A 15 0.62 -0.64 4.94
N ASP A 16 1.63 -0.94 4.12
CA ASP A 16 2.86 -0.17 3.96
C ASP A 16 2.98 0.24 2.49
N VAL A 17 2.83 1.54 2.25
CA VAL A 17 2.94 2.17 0.93
C VAL A 17 4.37 2.69 0.74
N GLY A 18 5.21 1.83 0.18
CA GLY A 18 6.56 2.19 -0.23
C GLY A 18 6.58 2.90 -1.58
N THR A 19 7.75 3.42 -1.96
CA THR A 19 7.94 4.04 -3.27
C THR A 19 7.72 3.05 -4.42
N ALA A 20 8.16 1.79 -4.29
CA ALA A 20 8.14 0.81 -5.38
C ALA A 20 7.02 -0.24 -5.29
N SER A 21 6.38 -0.38 -4.13
CA SER A 21 5.32 -1.36 -3.93
C SER A 21 4.44 -0.99 -2.74
N VAL A 22 3.19 -1.46 -2.78
CA VAL A 22 2.34 -1.55 -1.59
C VAL A 22 2.47 -2.96 -1.01
N ARG A 23 2.61 -3.05 0.30
CA ARG A 23 2.65 -4.29 1.07
C ARG A 23 1.51 -4.31 2.07
N ALA A 24 0.96 -5.49 2.36
CA ALA A 24 0.03 -5.68 3.46
C ALA A 24 0.35 -6.94 4.25
N ALA A 25 0.09 -6.92 5.55
CA ALA A 25 0.17 -8.06 6.44
C ALA A 25 -1.10 -8.16 7.29
N LEU A 26 -1.66 -9.36 7.38
CA LEU A 26 -2.69 -9.71 8.37
C LEU A 26 -1.97 -10.26 9.61
N VAL A 27 -2.23 -9.65 10.76
CA VAL A 27 -1.61 -9.99 12.04
C VAL A 27 -2.70 -10.37 13.03
N ASP A 28 -2.51 -11.46 13.77
CA ASP A 28 -3.43 -11.81 14.85
C ASP A 28 -3.21 -10.96 16.12
N GLN A 29 -4.12 -11.07 17.09
CA GLN A 29 -4.03 -10.35 18.36
C GLN A 29 -2.81 -10.73 19.23
N PHE A 30 -2.08 -11.78 18.88
CA PHE A 30 -0.87 -12.22 19.56
C PHE A 30 0.40 -11.71 18.87
N GLY A 31 0.26 -10.97 17.76
CA GLY A 31 1.37 -10.43 16.98
C GLY A 31 1.92 -11.36 15.90
N THR A 32 1.22 -12.46 15.59
CA THR A 32 1.65 -13.41 14.55
C THR A 32 1.19 -12.95 13.17
N ILE A 33 2.11 -12.91 12.20
CA ILE A 33 1.76 -12.66 10.80
C ILE A 33 1.10 -13.93 10.24
N VAL A 34 -0.16 -13.81 9.85
CA VAL A 34 -0.99 -14.91 9.34
C VAL A 34 -0.97 -14.96 7.81
N ALA A 35 -0.94 -13.79 7.18
CA ALA A 35 -0.83 -13.66 5.74
C ALA A 35 -0.10 -12.37 5.38
N HIS A 36 0.54 -12.34 4.21
CA HIS A 36 1.13 -11.14 3.65
C HIS A 36 0.97 -11.13 2.13
N ALA A 37 0.99 -9.95 1.53
CA ALA A 37 0.96 -9.76 0.09
C ALA A 37 1.63 -8.45 -0.28
N ASP A 38 2.19 -8.40 -1.48
CA ASP A 38 2.72 -7.18 -2.08
C ASP A 38 2.16 -6.97 -3.50
N GLN A 39 2.26 -5.73 -3.96
CA GLN A 39 1.89 -5.31 -5.30
C GLN A 39 2.85 -4.20 -5.76
N PRO A 40 3.63 -4.41 -6.83
CA PRO A 40 4.48 -3.37 -7.39
C PRO A 40 3.68 -2.15 -7.84
N ILE A 41 4.26 -0.96 -7.69
CA ILE A 41 3.73 0.31 -8.18
C ILE A 41 4.53 0.71 -9.42
N GLN A 42 3.83 1.19 -10.45
CA GLN A 42 4.49 1.79 -11.61
C GLN A 42 5.15 3.12 -11.22
N ILE A 43 6.42 3.26 -11.58
CA ILE A 43 7.17 4.51 -11.41
C ILE A 43 7.56 5.01 -12.80
N TRP A 44 7.40 6.31 -13.03
CA TRP A 44 7.96 6.97 -14.20
C TRP A 44 9.10 7.90 -13.78
N GLU A 45 10.23 7.81 -14.47
CA GLU A 45 11.40 8.65 -14.26
C GLU A 45 11.70 9.45 -15.54
N PRO A 46 10.95 10.53 -15.83
CA PRO A 46 11.13 11.29 -17.06
C PRO A 46 12.45 12.05 -17.11
N GLN A 47 13.03 12.37 -15.95
CA GLN A 47 14.34 12.99 -15.81
C GLN A 47 15.01 12.52 -14.51
N PRO A 48 16.35 12.62 -14.39
CA PRO A 48 17.05 12.25 -13.17
C PRO A 48 16.43 12.90 -11.93
N ASP A 49 16.31 12.10 -10.86
CA ASP A 49 15.75 12.51 -9.56
C ASP A 49 14.28 12.96 -9.58
N HIS A 50 13.53 12.69 -10.66
CA HIS A 50 12.09 12.93 -10.72
C HIS A 50 11.33 11.61 -10.84
N TYR A 51 10.67 11.23 -9.77
CA TYR A 51 9.87 10.01 -9.68
C TYR A 51 8.38 10.36 -9.61
N GLU A 52 7.68 10.08 -10.70
CA GLU A 52 6.24 10.29 -10.85
C GLU A 52 5.51 8.96 -10.66
N GLN A 53 4.33 9.02 -10.02
CA GLN A 53 3.46 7.88 -9.79
C GLN A 53 1.99 8.29 -9.98
N SER A 54 1.11 7.29 -9.95
CA SER A 54 -0.34 7.44 -10.03
C SER A 54 -0.96 7.17 -8.67
N SER A 55 -1.67 8.15 -8.11
CA SER A 55 -2.37 7.96 -6.83
C SER A 55 -3.48 6.90 -6.94
N ASP A 56 -4.15 6.83 -8.10
CA ASP A 56 -5.17 5.83 -8.41
C ASP A 56 -4.58 4.41 -8.45
N ASP A 57 -3.41 4.23 -9.07
CA ASP A 57 -2.76 2.91 -9.16
C ASP A 57 -2.28 2.45 -7.78
N ILE A 58 -1.78 3.37 -6.95
CA ILE A 58 -1.39 3.09 -5.56
C ILE A 58 -2.62 2.67 -4.75
N TRP A 59 -3.73 3.39 -4.87
CA TRP A 59 -4.97 3.01 -4.18
C TRP A 59 -5.50 1.64 -4.63
N ALA A 60 -5.46 1.36 -5.94
CA ALA A 60 -5.80 0.05 -6.48
C ALA A 60 -4.88 -1.06 -5.95
N ALA A 61 -3.58 -0.78 -5.79
CA ALA A 61 -2.62 -1.70 -5.19
C ALA A 61 -2.94 -1.97 -3.71
N CYS A 62 -3.24 -0.93 -2.91
CA CYS A 62 -3.71 -1.06 -1.52
C CYS A 62 -4.95 -1.97 -1.42
N CYS A 63 -5.95 -1.74 -2.26
CA CYS A 63 -7.15 -2.56 -2.32
C CYS A 63 -6.83 -4.02 -2.66
N THR A 64 -5.90 -4.24 -3.60
CA THR A 64 -5.50 -5.56 -4.07
C THR A 64 -4.81 -6.36 -2.97
N VAL A 65 -3.79 -5.78 -2.32
CA VAL A 65 -3.05 -6.49 -1.25
C VAL A 65 -3.93 -6.73 -0.02
N THR A 66 -4.79 -5.77 0.33
CA THR A 66 -5.73 -5.92 1.45
C THR A 66 -6.68 -7.09 1.21
N LYS A 67 -7.27 -7.16 0.01
CA LYS A 67 -8.15 -8.28 -0.37
C LYS A 67 -7.40 -9.59 -0.30
N LYS A 68 -6.17 -9.67 -0.83
CA LYS A 68 -5.35 -10.89 -0.79
C LYS A 68 -5.13 -11.40 0.65
N VAL A 69 -4.76 -10.53 1.59
CA VAL A 69 -4.42 -10.97 2.96
C VAL A 69 -5.63 -11.35 3.80
N ILE A 70 -6.82 -10.84 3.50
CA ILE A 70 -8.05 -11.15 4.26
C ILE A 70 -8.87 -12.30 3.66
N GLN A 71 -8.45 -12.89 2.54
CA GLN A 71 -9.24 -13.90 1.80
C GLN A 71 -9.70 -15.10 2.63
N GLN A 72 -8.95 -15.46 3.67
CA GLN A 72 -9.20 -16.66 4.48
C GLN A 72 -9.83 -16.34 5.84
N VAL A 73 -10.21 -15.08 6.09
CA VAL A 73 -10.72 -14.62 7.39
C VAL A 73 -12.01 -13.85 7.21
N GLU A 74 -12.97 -14.06 8.11
CA GLU A 74 -14.19 -13.25 8.09
C GLU A 74 -13.89 -11.82 8.51
N VAL A 75 -14.39 -10.85 7.75
CA VAL A 75 -14.19 -9.41 8.00
C VAL A 75 -14.65 -8.99 9.40
N ALA A 76 -15.63 -9.69 9.98
CA ALA A 76 -16.14 -9.45 11.34
C ALA A 76 -15.06 -9.60 12.45
N TRP A 77 -13.96 -10.29 12.17
CA TRP A 77 -12.84 -10.49 13.09
C TRP A 77 -11.70 -9.48 12.92
N ILE A 78 -11.76 -8.64 11.89
CA ILE A 78 -10.79 -7.56 11.69
C ILE A 78 -11.16 -6.38 12.58
N ARG A 79 -10.26 -6.00 13.48
CA ARG A 79 -10.49 -4.95 14.49
C ARG A 79 -9.82 -3.62 14.16
N GLY A 80 -8.89 -3.61 13.21
CA GLY A 80 -8.22 -2.38 12.83
C GLY A 80 -7.43 -2.50 11.54
N LEU A 81 -7.18 -1.33 10.94
CA LEU A 81 -6.37 -1.13 9.75
C LEU A 81 -5.35 -0.02 10.05
N GLY A 82 -4.07 -0.32 9.91
CA GLY A 82 -2.97 0.63 10.07
C GLY A 82 -2.32 0.92 8.71
N PHE A 83 -1.91 2.18 8.50
CA PHE A 83 -1.17 2.60 7.31
C PHE A 83 0.15 3.23 7.71
N ASP A 84 1.21 2.84 7.01
CA ASP A 84 2.49 3.53 6.94
C ASP A 84 2.76 3.87 5.47
N ALA A 85 3.30 5.05 5.19
CA ALA A 85 3.46 5.51 3.82
C ALA A 85 4.66 6.44 3.68
N THR A 86 5.35 6.29 2.54
CA THR A 86 6.43 7.19 2.16
C THR A 86 5.89 8.61 1.94
N CYS A 87 6.63 9.62 2.39
CA CYS A 87 6.29 11.02 2.15
C CYS A 87 6.20 11.32 0.64
N SER A 88 5.07 11.87 0.21
CA SER A 88 4.77 12.17 -1.20
C SER A 88 3.89 13.42 -1.33
N LEU A 89 3.86 13.99 -2.54
CA LEU A 89 2.94 15.06 -2.93
C LEU A 89 1.96 14.52 -3.98
N VAL A 90 0.65 14.69 -3.74
CA VAL A 90 -0.41 14.42 -4.72
C VAL A 90 -1.14 15.72 -5.03
N VAL A 91 -1.36 16.02 -6.31
CA VAL A 91 -2.06 17.24 -6.74
C VAL A 91 -3.42 16.88 -7.31
N VAL A 92 -4.47 17.50 -6.77
CA VAL A 92 -5.86 17.28 -7.19
C VAL A 92 -6.62 18.58 -7.38
N ASP A 93 -7.68 18.54 -8.17
CA ASP A 93 -8.62 19.66 -8.33
C ASP A 93 -9.68 19.71 -7.19
N LYS A 94 -10.64 20.63 -7.32
CA LYS A 94 -11.72 20.82 -6.32
C LYS A 94 -12.70 19.67 -6.27
N GLN A 95 -12.67 18.77 -7.25
CA GLN A 95 -13.49 17.58 -7.38
C GLN A 95 -12.70 16.32 -6.99
N PHE A 96 -11.50 16.48 -6.40
CA PHE A 96 -10.57 15.41 -6.07
C PHE A 96 -10.14 14.60 -7.30
N GLN A 97 -10.17 15.20 -8.49
CA GLN A 97 -9.62 14.56 -9.69
C GLN A 97 -8.13 14.84 -9.81
N PRO A 98 -7.34 13.87 -10.30
CA PRO A 98 -5.89 14.00 -10.39
C PRO A 98 -5.47 15.09 -11.38
N LEU A 99 -4.52 15.93 -10.94
CA LEU A 99 -3.87 16.94 -11.78
C LEU A 99 -2.41 16.55 -12.00
N ALA A 100 -1.95 16.65 -13.24
CA ALA A 100 -0.60 16.27 -13.61
C ALA A 100 0.46 17.10 -12.85
N VAL A 101 1.46 16.43 -12.29
CA VAL A 101 2.66 17.08 -11.72
C VAL A 101 3.80 17.23 -12.73
N ASN A 102 3.58 16.80 -13.97
CA ASN A 102 4.59 16.78 -15.02
C ASN A 102 4.39 17.85 -16.09
N TYR A 103 5.47 18.13 -16.83
CA TYR A 103 5.47 19.12 -17.92
C TYR A 103 4.64 18.69 -19.13
N GLU A 104 4.37 17.39 -19.28
CA GLU A 104 3.60 16.82 -20.39
C GLU A 104 2.07 16.94 -20.19
N GLY A 105 1.62 17.33 -19.00
CA GLY A 105 0.20 17.42 -18.65
C GLY A 105 -0.51 16.06 -18.57
N LYS A 106 0.21 14.95 -18.35
CA LYS A 106 -0.39 13.62 -18.22
C LYS A 106 -1.03 13.46 -16.83
N THR A 107 -2.36 13.54 -16.80
CA THR A 107 -3.15 13.49 -15.56
C THR A 107 -2.99 12.24 -14.71
N PRO A 108 -2.69 11.02 -15.23
CA PRO A 108 -2.46 9.86 -14.37
C PRO A 108 -1.14 9.92 -13.59
N ARG A 109 -0.31 10.95 -13.80
CA ARG A 109 0.96 11.16 -13.09
C ARG A 109 0.81 12.40 -12.23
N ASP A 110 0.09 12.21 -11.15
CA ASP A 110 -0.36 13.24 -10.21
C ASP A 110 0.39 13.18 -8.87
N LEU A 111 1.23 12.16 -8.69
CA LEU A 111 2.05 11.97 -7.50
C LEU A 111 3.53 12.17 -7.80
N GLN A 112 4.22 12.95 -6.96
CA GLN A 112 5.67 13.05 -6.91
C GLN A 112 6.17 12.47 -5.57
N SER A 113 7.04 11.46 -5.61
CA SER A 113 7.62 10.89 -4.39
C SER A 113 8.81 11.70 -3.90
N ALA A 114 8.96 11.86 -2.58
CA ALA A 114 10.02 12.68 -1.98
C ALA A 114 11.41 12.02 -1.92
N LEU A 115 11.51 10.70 -2.15
CA LEU A 115 12.76 9.95 -1.98
C LEU A 115 13.35 9.50 -3.32
N SER A 116 14.66 9.72 -3.47
CA SER A 116 15.47 9.15 -4.54
C SER A 116 15.67 7.64 -4.32
N GLN A 117 15.58 6.84 -5.38
CA GLN A 117 15.84 5.39 -5.33
C GLN A 117 17.26 5.03 -4.84
N ASN A 118 18.18 6.00 -4.75
CA ASN A 118 19.52 5.80 -4.19
C ASN A 118 19.55 5.58 -2.67
N GLU A 119 18.43 5.74 -1.96
CA GLU A 119 18.34 5.55 -0.50
C GLU A 119 17.62 4.26 -0.07
N LEU A 120 17.16 3.42 -1.02
CA LEU A 120 16.60 2.11 -0.70
C LEU A 120 17.72 1.10 -0.44
N PRO A 121 17.68 0.30 0.65
CA PRO A 121 18.65 -0.77 0.85
C PRO A 121 18.54 -1.73 -0.34
N LYS A 122 19.61 -1.82 -1.13
CA LYS A 122 19.78 -2.91 -2.10
C LYS A 122 19.71 -4.20 -1.29
N GLY A 123 18.64 -4.97 -1.47
CA GLY A 123 18.41 -6.21 -0.76
C GLY A 123 19.68 -7.07 -0.77
N THR A 124 20.10 -7.51 0.40
CA THR A 124 21.11 -8.55 0.55
C THR A 124 20.63 -9.80 -0.16
N ALA A 125 21.53 -10.35 -0.98
CA ALA A 125 21.39 -11.63 -1.70
C ALA A 125 21.13 -12.82 -0.76
#